data_AF-A0A8B7E5N4-F1
#
_entry.id   AF-A0A8B7E5N4-F1
#
_cell.length_a   1.000
_cell.length_b   1.000
_cell.length_c   1.000
_cell.angle_alpha   90.00
_cell.angle_beta   90.00
_cell.angle_gamma   90.00
#
_symmetry.space_group_name_H-M   'P 1'
#
loop_
_entity.id
_entity.type
_entity.pdbx_description
1 polymer ?
#
loop_
_entity_poly.entity_id
_entity_poly.type
_entity_poly.pdbx_seq_one_letter_code
_entity_poly.pdbx_strand_id
1 'polypeptide(L)'
;IEKIFSANGYWSEWSEWTECSATCDGGVRSRRRTCNSSKSIGAYCDGNKEEVEPCNEEICASVCNKQIEIGFLLDASTSVTSANWKIIINFIQDFSKQFKMGPTGVRFAVIDYSDDAILQISVSDPRFWDHETFGEKVSSIEYSHGKTRTDLALKVARKHVFCNECSLQHNIPKLLIVLTDGQSTFPKLTQFEAHLIKVENNLTIISVGVSDQVDIEELKSLATDRDHVFLLNSYSYLNDKINKILKVSCID
;
A
#
# COMPACT_ATOMS: atom_id res chain seq x y z
N ILE A 1 21.69 -1.82 57.56
CA ILE A 1 21.26 -1.76 56.14
C ILE A 1 19.88 -1.12 56.14
N GLU A 2 19.82 0.20 55.93
CA GLU A 2 18.54 0.92 55.87
C GLU A 2 17.79 0.50 54.60
N LYS A 3 16.54 0.08 54.75
CA LYS A 3 15.62 -0.13 53.63
C LYS A 3 15.28 1.24 53.05
N ILE A 4 15.87 1.56 51.89
CA ILE A 4 15.43 2.68 51.06
C ILE A 4 14.04 2.33 50.53
N PHE A 5 13.00 2.95 51.10
CA PHE A 5 11.66 2.91 50.52
C PHE A 5 11.69 3.78 49.25
N SER A 6 11.57 3.14 48.08
CA SER A 6 11.30 3.85 46.82
C SER A 6 9.92 4.50 46.94
N ALA A 7 9.89 5.81 47.15
CA ALA A 7 8.65 6.58 47.14
C ALA A 7 8.24 6.77 45.68
N ASN A 8 7.32 5.95 45.15
CA ASN A 8 6.91 6.09 43.77
C ASN A 8 6.13 7.39 43.57
N GLY A 9 6.51 8.19 42.57
CA GLY A 9 5.70 9.33 42.12
C GLY A 9 4.43 8.84 41.42
N TYR A 10 3.39 9.67 41.37
CA TYR A 10 2.19 9.38 40.60
C TYR A 10 2.05 10.36 39.44
N TRP A 11 1.54 9.87 38.31
CA TRP A 11 1.22 10.70 37.18
C TRP A 11 -0.05 11.52 37.43
N SER A 12 -0.09 12.77 36.96
CA SER A 12 -1.35 13.48 36.80
C SER A 12 -2.22 12.80 35.75
N GLU A 13 -3.50 13.20 35.70
CA GLU A 13 -4.32 12.97 34.51
C GLU A 13 -3.61 13.54 33.27
N TRP A 14 -3.88 12.91 32.13
CA TRP A 14 -3.43 13.42 30.85
C TRP A 14 -4.11 14.76 30.53
N SER A 15 -3.38 15.64 29.86
CA SER A 15 -4.01 16.79 29.20
C SER A 15 -4.95 16.33 28.09
N GLU A 16 -5.82 17.23 27.66
CA GLU A 16 -6.45 17.10 26.34
C GLU A 16 -5.39 16.96 25.25
N TRP A 17 -5.76 16.29 24.17
CA TRP A 17 -4.93 16.23 22.97
C TRP A 17 -4.81 17.62 22.34
N THR A 18 -3.64 17.95 21.81
CA THR A 18 -3.49 19.13 20.94
C THR A 18 -4.33 18.97 19.67
N GLU A 19 -4.58 20.08 18.99
CA GLU A 19 -4.98 20.00 17.59
C GLU A 19 -3.93 19.21 16.79
N CYS A 20 -4.39 18.58 15.71
CA CYS A 20 -3.51 17.86 14.82
C CYS A 20 -2.54 18.82 14.13
N SER A 21 -1.27 18.44 14.00
CA SER A 21 -0.26 19.27 13.33
C SER A 21 -0.55 19.53 11.84
N ALA A 22 -1.45 18.75 11.24
CA ALA A 22 -1.90 18.91 9.87
C ALA A 22 -3.43 18.71 9.80
N THR A 23 -4.11 19.37 8.88
CA THR A 23 -5.56 19.23 8.68
C THR A 23 -5.94 18.03 7.81
N CYS A 24 -4.98 17.52 7.04
CA CYS A 24 -5.06 16.37 6.14
C CYS A 24 -3.61 15.94 5.76
N ASP A 25 -3.44 14.89 4.96
CA ASP A 25 -2.16 14.26 4.59
C ASP A 25 -1.35 13.68 5.77
N GLY A 26 -2.02 13.45 6.90
CA GLY A 26 -1.41 12.92 8.12
C GLY A 26 -0.63 13.98 8.89
N GLY A 27 -1.01 14.13 10.15
CA GLY A 27 -0.26 14.88 11.15
C GLY A 27 -0.08 14.06 12.42
N VAL A 28 0.45 14.71 13.45
CA VAL A 28 0.52 14.16 14.80
C VAL A 28 -0.16 15.10 15.78
N ARG A 29 -0.79 14.52 16.81
CA ARG A 29 -1.25 15.26 17.99
C ARG A 29 -0.55 14.70 19.21
N SER A 30 -0.41 15.54 20.23
CA SER A 30 0.30 15.18 21.45
C SER A 30 -0.55 15.49 22.68
N ARG A 31 -0.37 14.72 23.75
CA ARG A 31 -0.87 15.04 25.08
C ARG A 31 0.23 14.82 26.11
N ARG A 32 0.15 15.53 27.24
CA ARG A 32 1.18 15.50 28.29
C ARG A 32 0.58 15.25 29.66
N ARG A 33 1.39 14.71 30.55
CA ARG A 33 1.07 14.54 31.98
C ARG A 33 2.28 14.91 32.82
N THR A 34 2.04 15.31 34.06
CA THR A 34 3.09 15.76 34.98
C THR A 34 3.36 14.67 36.02
N CYS A 35 4.64 14.40 36.30
CA CYS A 35 5.01 13.52 37.39
C CYS A 35 4.95 14.29 38.70
N ASN A 36 4.04 13.90 39.58
CA ASN A 36 3.94 14.42 40.93
C ASN A 36 4.80 13.55 41.86
N SER A 37 6.11 13.80 41.85
CA SER A 37 7.04 13.23 42.82
C SER A 37 7.08 14.13 44.06
N SER A 38 6.74 13.59 45.23
CA SER A 38 7.01 14.26 46.51
C SER A 38 8.51 14.63 46.60
N LYS A 39 8.87 15.70 47.33
CA LYS A 39 10.26 16.18 47.54
C LYS A 39 11.20 15.15 48.19
N SER A 40 10.77 13.91 48.38
CA SER A 40 11.58 12.78 48.80
C SER A 40 12.64 12.46 47.74
N ILE A 41 13.89 12.36 48.19
CA ILE A 41 15.02 11.94 47.35
C ILE A 41 14.72 10.53 46.81
N GLY A 42 14.57 10.40 45.49
CA GLY A 42 14.37 9.11 44.80
C GLY A 42 12.98 8.85 44.22
N ALA A 43 12.04 9.79 44.30
CA ALA A 43 10.72 9.61 43.69
C ALA A 43 10.75 9.81 42.17
N TYR A 44 10.43 8.76 41.41
CA TYR A 44 10.31 8.78 39.95
C TYR A 44 8.95 8.23 39.52
N CYS A 45 8.47 8.65 38.34
CA CYS A 45 7.29 8.09 37.72
C CYS A 45 7.71 7.18 36.56
N ASP A 46 7.18 5.96 36.52
CA ASP A 46 7.45 5.00 35.45
C ASP A 46 6.53 5.25 34.24
N GLY A 47 7.10 5.27 33.04
CA GLY A 47 6.41 5.58 31.78
C GLY A 47 6.67 6.98 31.20
N ASN A 48 6.06 7.28 30.06
CA ASN A 48 6.32 8.51 29.30
C ASN A 48 5.54 9.72 29.86
N LYS A 49 6.16 10.91 29.83
CA LYS A 49 5.51 12.19 30.18
C LYS A 49 4.67 12.79 29.04
N GLU A 50 4.85 12.27 27.84
CA GLU A 50 4.23 12.73 26.59
C GLU A 50 3.85 11.52 25.76
N GLU A 51 2.69 11.62 25.12
CA GLU A 51 2.15 10.64 24.19
C GLU A 51 1.86 11.36 22.87
N VAL A 52 2.22 10.71 21.77
CA VAL A 52 2.05 11.23 20.41
C VAL A 52 1.32 10.17 19.60
N GLU A 53 0.28 10.58 18.87
CA GLU A 53 -0.45 9.69 17.98
C GLU A 53 -0.72 10.35 16.62
N PRO A 54 -0.84 9.55 15.55
CA PRO A 54 -1.21 10.06 14.24
C PRO A 54 -2.66 10.58 14.23
N CYS A 55 -2.92 11.58 13.39
CA CYS A 55 -4.23 12.16 13.20
C CYS A 55 -4.39 12.71 11.77
N ASN A 56 -5.63 12.95 11.34
CA ASN A 56 -5.96 13.50 10.02
C ASN A 56 -5.25 12.77 8.88
N GLU A 57 -5.28 11.44 8.89
CA GLU A 57 -4.62 10.59 7.88
C GLU A 57 -5.29 10.63 6.50
N GLU A 58 -6.45 11.26 6.41
CA GLU A 58 -7.15 11.53 5.15
C GLU A 58 -6.32 12.44 4.25
N ILE A 59 -6.26 12.11 2.97
CA ILE A 59 -5.53 12.93 2.00
C ILE A 59 -6.24 14.25 1.79
N CYS A 60 -5.47 15.33 1.68
CA CYS A 60 -6.03 16.62 1.34
C CYS A 60 -6.77 16.51 0.01
N ALA A 61 -7.89 17.22 -0.16
CA ALA A 61 -8.62 17.28 -1.43
C ALA A 61 -7.84 18.00 -2.56
N SER A 62 -6.54 17.75 -2.70
CA SER A 62 -5.85 17.82 -3.97
C SER A 62 -6.06 16.48 -4.68
N VAL A 63 -6.96 16.45 -5.66
CA VAL A 63 -6.91 15.43 -6.71
C VAL A 63 -5.46 15.34 -7.15
N CYS A 64 -4.91 14.13 -7.14
CA CYS A 64 -3.62 13.82 -7.72
C CYS A 64 -3.68 14.17 -9.21
N ASN A 65 -3.42 15.43 -9.55
CA ASN A 65 -3.51 15.97 -10.91
C ASN A 65 -2.26 15.65 -11.73
N LYS A 66 -1.49 14.64 -11.32
CA LYS A 66 -0.32 14.16 -12.04
C LYS A 66 -0.75 13.12 -13.05
N GLN A 67 -0.13 13.18 -14.21
CA GLN A 67 -0.21 12.10 -15.18
C GLN A 67 0.67 10.95 -14.69
N ILE A 68 0.05 9.82 -14.35
CA ILE A 68 0.73 8.62 -13.83
C ILE A 68 0.09 7.37 -14.44
N GLU A 69 0.91 6.37 -14.71
CA GLU A 69 0.46 5.03 -15.11
C GLU A 69 0.56 4.08 -13.91
N ILE A 70 -0.58 3.49 -13.53
CA ILE A 70 -0.67 2.59 -12.37
C ILE A 70 -1.07 1.19 -12.83
N GLY A 71 -0.22 0.21 -12.62
CA GLY A 71 -0.51 -1.20 -12.88
C GLY A 71 -0.89 -1.93 -11.59
N PHE A 72 -1.87 -2.83 -11.68
CA PHE A 72 -2.19 -3.78 -10.62
C PHE A 72 -1.82 -5.20 -11.04
N LEU A 73 -1.09 -5.91 -10.17
CA LEU A 73 -0.96 -7.37 -10.23
C LEU A 73 -1.88 -7.97 -9.16
N LEU A 74 -2.88 -8.73 -9.59
CA LEU A 74 -3.90 -9.32 -8.73
C LEU A 74 -3.65 -10.82 -8.62
N ASP A 75 -3.27 -11.26 -7.43
CA ASP A 75 -3.18 -12.67 -7.11
C ASP A 75 -4.58 -13.31 -7.14
N ALA A 76 -4.80 -14.21 -8.08
CA ALA A 76 -6.01 -15.00 -8.25
C ALA A 76 -5.74 -16.48 -7.90
N SER A 77 -4.68 -16.77 -7.16
CA SER A 77 -4.35 -18.12 -6.67
C SER A 77 -5.38 -18.64 -5.69
N THR A 78 -5.39 -19.97 -5.50
CA THR A 78 -6.39 -20.67 -4.68
C THR A 78 -6.46 -20.17 -3.24
N SER A 79 -5.34 -19.75 -2.66
CA SER A 79 -5.23 -19.28 -1.26
C SER A 79 -5.97 -17.97 -1.00
N VAL A 80 -6.20 -17.16 -2.04
CA VAL A 80 -6.93 -15.89 -1.92
C VAL A 80 -8.38 -16.14 -1.54
N THR A 81 -9.02 -17.17 -2.09
CA THR A 81 -10.47 -17.47 -1.95
C THR A 81 -11.40 -16.48 -2.69
N SER A 82 -12.58 -16.96 -3.06
CA SER A 82 -13.59 -16.14 -3.77
C SER A 82 -14.13 -14.97 -2.93
N ALA A 83 -14.09 -15.07 -1.59
CA ALA A 83 -14.53 -14.00 -0.71
C ALA A 83 -13.54 -12.83 -0.74
N ASN A 84 -12.24 -13.11 -0.62
CA ASN A 84 -11.22 -12.06 -0.69
C ASN A 84 -11.03 -11.53 -2.12
N TRP A 85 -11.26 -12.35 -3.14
CA TRP A 85 -11.25 -11.88 -4.53
C TRP A 85 -12.21 -10.70 -4.73
N LYS A 86 -13.44 -10.78 -4.17
CA LYS A 86 -14.39 -9.66 -4.20
C LYS A 86 -13.86 -8.41 -3.50
N ILE A 87 -13.10 -8.57 -2.42
CA ILE A 87 -12.49 -7.45 -1.70
C ILE A 87 -11.41 -6.79 -2.56
N ILE A 88 -10.56 -7.58 -3.23
CA ILE A 88 -9.53 -7.09 -4.17
C ILE A 88 -10.17 -6.28 -5.30
N ILE A 89 -11.22 -6.83 -5.93
CA ILE A 89 -11.96 -6.18 -7.02
C ILE A 89 -12.61 -4.86 -6.56
N ASN A 90 -13.16 -4.82 -5.34
CA ASN A 90 -13.70 -3.57 -4.77
C ASN A 90 -12.59 -2.56 -4.47
N PHE A 91 -11.48 -3.02 -3.88
CA PHE A 91 -10.34 -2.17 -3.54
C PHE A 91 -9.80 -1.41 -4.77
N ILE A 92 -9.57 -2.09 -5.89
CA ILE A 92 -9.03 -1.41 -7.08
C ILE A 92 -10.02 -0.44 -7.72
N GLN A 93 -11.34 -0.68 -7.60
CA GLN A 93 -12.37 0.27 -8.01
C GLN A 93 -12.44 1.47 -7.08
N ASP A 94 -12.36 1.27 -5.77
CA ASP A 94 -12.39 2.36 -4.79
C ASP A 94 -11.10 3.20 -4.83
N PHE A 95 -9.97 2.54 -5.10
CA PHE A 95 -8.69 3.20 -5.35
C PHE A 95 -8.74 4.04 -6.65
N SER A 96 -9.31 3.52 -7.74
CA SER A 96 -9.36 4.27 -9.00
C SER A 96 -10.20 5.54 -8.91
N LYS A 97 -11.29 5.53 -8.13
CA LYS A 97 -12.15 6.70 -7.87
C LYS A 97 -11.44 7.88 -7.20
N GLN A 98 -10.25 7.66 -6.63
CA GLN A 98 -9.45 8.72 -6.01
C GLN A 98 -8.75 9.62 -7.04
N PHE A 99 -8.78 9.22 -8.32
CA PHE A 99 -8.03 9.86 -9.39
C PHE A 99 -8.94 10.36 -10.49
N LYS A 100 -8.52 11.44 -11.16
CA LYS A 100 -9.07 11.78 -12.47
C LYS A 100 -8.46 10.85 -13.51
N MET A 101 -9.28 9.97 -14.10
CA MET A 101 -8.84 9.10 -15.20
C MET A 101 -8.86 9.84 -16.54
N GLY A 102 -7.97 9.44 -17.46
CA GLY A 102 -7.97 9.99 -18.82
C GLY A 102 -6.60 10.22 -19.44
N PRO A 103 -6.55 10.78 -20.67
CA PRO A 103 -5.31 11.01 -21.41
C PRO A 103 -4.37 12.02 -20.75
N THR A 104 -4.86 12.85 -19.82
CA THR A 104 -4.09 13.84 -19.04
C THR A 104 -4.13 13.56 -17.54
N GLY A 105 -4.69 12.42 -17.14
CA GLY A 105 -4.80 11.99 -15.75
C GLY A 105 -4.17 10.63 -15.55
N VAL A 106 -4.78 9.81 -14.69
CA VAL A 106 -4.30 8.47 -14.40
C VAL A 106 -4.81 7.46 -15.42
N ARG A 107 -3.92 6.56 -15.83
CA ARG A 107 -4.24 5.40 -16.67
C ARG A 107 -3.90 4.12 -15.93
N PHE A 108 -4.83 3.19 -15.88
CA PHE A 108 -4.68 1.95 -15.14
C PHE A 108 -4.37 0.77 -16.07
N ALA A 109 -3.56 -0.16 -15.59
CA ALA A 109 -3.47 -1.51 -16.13
C ALA A 109 -3.85 -2.52 -15.04
N VAL A 110 -4.42 -3.64 -15.47
CA VAL A 110 -4.83 -4.73 -14.56
C VAL A 110 -4.35 -6.04 -15.15
N ILE A 111 -3.61 -6.79 -14.36
CA ILE A 111 -3.15 -8.14 -14.65
C ILE A 111 -3.61 -9.03 -13.51
N ASP A 112 -4.45 -10.02 -13.78
CA ASP A 112 -4.69 -11.11 -12.85
C ASP A 112 -3.72 -12.27 -13.14
N TYR A 113 -3.34 -13.01 -12.11
CA TYR A 113 -2.45 -14.14 -12.27
C TYR A 113 -2.73 -15.29 -11.30
N SER A 114 -2.48 -16.50 -11.79
CA SER A 114 -2.48 -17.71 -10.99
C SER A 114 -1.44 -18.71 -11.53
N ASP A 115 -1.84 -19.72 -12.31
CA ASP A 115 -0.97 -20.57 -13.11
C ASP A 115 -0.40 -19.83 -14.33
N ASP A 116 -1.20 -18.92 -14.89
CA ASP A 116 -0.87 -17.99 -15.99
C ASP A 116 -1.03 -16.54 -15.53
N ALA A 117 -0.58 -15.57 -16.33
CA ALA A 117 -0.80 -14.14 -16.08
C ALA A 117 -1.49 -13.50 -17.29
N ILE A 118 -2.62 -12.84 -17.07
CA ILE A 118 -3.50 -12.32 -18.12
C ILE A 118 -3.59 -10.80 -18.01
N LEU A 119 -3.24 -10.09 -19.10
CA LEU A 119 -3.44 -8.64 -19.19
C LEU A 119 -4.91 -8.34 -19.47
N GLN A 120 -5.64 -7.87 -18.46
CA GLN A 120 -7.07 -7.55 -18.56
C GLN A 120 -7.31 -6.13 -19.10
N ILE A 121 -6.48 -5.18 -18.68
CA ILE A 121 -6.54 -3.77 -19.06
C ILE A 121 -5.12 -3.29 -19.31
N SER A 122 -4.88 -2.66 -20.46
CA SER A 122 -3.63 -1.96 -20.78
C SER A 122 -3.76 -0.47 -20.51
N VAL A 123 -2.68 0.18 -20.05
CA VAL A 123 -2.63 1.65 -19.88
C VAL A 123 -2.91 2.41 -21.17
N SER A 124 -2.60 1.81 -22.33
CA SER A 124 -2.79 2.41 -23.65
C SER A 124 -4.17 2.19 -24.26
N ASP A 125 -5.07 1.48 -23.58
CA ASP A 125 -6.42 1.21 -24.08
C ASP A 125 -7.41 2.30 -23.67
N PRO A 126 -7.83 3.18 -24.60
CA PRO A 126 -8.68 4.32 -24.28
C PRO A 126 -10.10 3.92 -23.86
N ARG A 127 -10.50 2.67 -24.07
CA ARG A 127 -11.81 2.15 -23.66
C ARG A 127 -11.98 2.06 -22.16
N PHE A 128 -10.89 2.13 -21.38
CA PHE A 128 -10.89 1.98 -19.92
C PHE A 128 -10.33 3.22 -19.21
N TRP A 129 -10.44 4.40 -19.85
CA TRP A 129 -9.95 5.67 -19.32
C TRP A 129 -11.00 6.48 -18.55
N ASP A 130 -12.11 5.85 -18.19
CA ASP A 130 -13.14 6.39 -17.31
C ASP A 130 -13.52 5.35 -16.24
N HIS A 131 -14.14 5.81 -15.16
CA HIS A 131 -14.46 4.96 -14.01
C HIS A 131 -15.54 3.92 -14.29
N GLU A 132 -16.45 4.20 -15.21
CA GLU A 132 -17.58 3.32 -15.52
C GLU A 132 -17.08 2.08 -16.27
N THR A 133 -16.43 2.28 -17.40
CA THR A 133 -15.90 1.18 -18.24
C THR A 133 -14.79 0.40 -17.53
N PHE A 134 -13.93 1.08 -16.76
CA PHE A 134 -12.93 0.43 -15.92
C PHE A 134 -13.59 -0.47 -14.86
N GLY A 135 -14.59 0.05 -14.15
CA GLY A 135 -15.32 -0.68 -13.12
C GLY A 135 -16.07 -1.90 -13.66
N GLU A 136 -16.72 -1.76 -14.82
CA GLU A 136 -17.39 -2.86 -15.52
C GLU A 136 -16.40 -3.97 -15.92
N LYS A 137 -15.28 -3.60 -16.55
CA LYS A 137 -14.26 -4.57 -16.98
C LYS A 137 -13.64 -5.28 -15.78
N VAL A 138 -13.26 -4.54 -14.75
CA VAL A 138 -12.71 -5.09 -13.51
C VAL A 138 -13.68 -6.07 -12.84
N SER A 139 -14.97 -5.71 -12.74
CA SER A 139 -15.99 -6.56 -12.12
C SER A 139 -16.26 -7.86 -12.90
N SER A 140 -15.90 -7.89 -14.18
CA SER A 140 -16.03 -9.08 -15.05
C SER A 140 -14.84 -10.04 -15.01
N ILE A 141 -13.75 -9.71 -14.30
CA ILE A 141 -12.56 -10.57 -14.24
C ILE A 141 -12.89 -11.82 -13.41
N GLU A 142 -12.83 -12.99 -14.06
CA GLU A 142 -13.09 -14.28 -13.44
C GLU A 142 -11.96 -14.70 -12.50
N TYR A 143 -12.33 -15.25 -11.35
CA TYR A 143 -11.36 -15.80 -10.39
C TYR A 143 -10.86 -17.17 -10.90
N SER A 144 -9.62 -17.21 -11.36
CA SER A 144 -9.05 -18.34 -12.10
C SER A 144 -8.57 -19.50 -11.21
N HIS A 145 -8.27 -19.23 -9.92
CA HIS A 145 -7.64 -20.19 -9.00
C HIS A 145 -6.29 -20.72 -9.53
N GLY A 146 -5.59 -21.53 -8.72
CA GLY A 146 -4.33 -22.16 -9.13
C GLY A 146 -3.14 -21.77 -8.26
N LYS A 147 -1.94 -21.78 -8.85
CA LYS A 147 -0.66 -21.40 -8.23
C LYS A 147 -0.49 -19.89 -8.12
N THR A 148 0.65 -19.46 -7.59
CA THR A 148 1.01 -18.05 -7.38
C THR A 148 2.21 -17.66 -8.25
N ARG A 149 1.99 -17.48 -9.57
CA ARG A 149 3.03 -17.15 -10.56
C ARG A 149 3.29 -15.65 -10.69
N THR A 150 3.68 -15.03 -9.57
CA THR A 150 4.07 -13.61 -9.50
C THR A 150 5.17 -13.25 -10.52
N ASP A 151 6.08 -14.18 -10.80
CA ASP A 151 7.11 -14.04 -11.85
C ASP A 151 6.52 -13.78 -13.24
N LEU A 152 5.43 -14.47 -13.61
CA LEU A 152 4.75 -14.27 -14.90
C LEU A 152 4.04 -12.93 -14.94
N ALA A 153 3.38 -12.54 -13.84
CA ALA A 153 2.67 -11.28 -13.75
C ALA A 153 3.62 -10.08 -13.90
N LEU A 154 4.77 -10.11 -13.23
CA LEU A 154 5.84 -9.11 -13.38
C LEU A 154 6.37 -9.07 -14.82
N LYS A 155 6.58 -10.23 -15.44
CA LYS A 155 7.03 -10.33 -16.83
C LYS A 155 6.02 -9.72 -17.81
N VAL A 156 4.72 -9.96 -17.61
CA VAL A 156 3.65 -9.35 -18.42
C VAL A 156 3.64 -7.84 -18.23
N ALA A 157 3.70 -7.34 -16.99
CA ALA A 157 3.77 -5.90 -16.72
C ALA A 157 4.97 -5.25 -17.43
N ARG A 158 6.15 -5.86 -17.34
CA ARG A 158 7.37 -5.35 -17.97
C ARG A 158 7.30 -5.32 -19.49
N LYS A 159 6.81 -6.40 -20.10
CA LYS A 159 6.84 -6.57 -21.57
C LYS A 159 5.63 -6.03 -22.31
N HIS A 160 4.49 -5.87 -21.63
CA HIS A 160 3.22 -5.55 -22.29
C HIS A 160 2.48 -4.35 -21.69
N VAL A 161 2.91 -3.82 -20.54
CA VAL A 161 2.30 -2.62 -19.94
C VAL A 161 3.29 -1.45 -19.95
N PHE A 162 4.45 -1.63 -19.32
CA PHE A 162 5.39 -0.53 -19.09
C PHE A 162 6.52 -0.45 -20.12
N CYS A 163 6.51 -1.34 -21.10
CA CYS A 163 7.45 -1.35 -22.22
C CYS A 163 7.41 -0.05 -23.02
N ASN A 164 8.48 0.24 -23.75
CA ASN A 164 8.62 1.48 -24.52
C ASN A 164 7.49 1.69 -25.54
N GLU A 165 7.04 0.65 -26.23
CA GLU A 165 5.97 0.73 -27.23
C GLU A 165 4.56 0.61 -26.61
N CYS A 166 4.49 0.22 -25.34
CA CYS A 166 3.24 -0.07 -24.63
C CYS A 166 2.69 1.18 -23.94
N SER A 167 3.59 1.97 -23.35
CA SER A 167 3.26 3.20 -22.64
C SER A 167 3.15 4.36 -23.63
N LEU A 168 2.06 5.13 -23.53
CA LEU A 168 1.79 6.24 -24.46
C LEU A 168 2.72 7.44 -24.25
N GLN A 169 3.40 7.50 -23.11
CA GLN A 169 4.30 8.60 -22.76
C GLN A 169 5.51 8.08 -21.99
N HIS A 170 6.70 8.22 -22.58
CA HIS A 170 7.93 7.67 -22.01
C HIS A 170 8.38 8.32 -20.69
N ASN A 171 7.89 9.52 -20.36
CA ASN A 171 8.44 10.35 -19.28
C ASN A 171 7.41 10.68 -18.18
N ILE A 172 6.44 9.80 -17.96
CA ILE A 172 5.51 9.90 -16.84
C ILE A 172 5.86 8.89 -15.74
N PRO A 173 5.61 9.23 -14.46
CA PRO A 173 5.74 8.29 -13.37
C PRO A 173 4.96 7.00 -13.63
N LYS A 174 5.55 5.88 -13.22
CA LYS A 174 4.96 4.54 -13.31
C LYS A 174 4.98 3.88 -11.95
N LEU A 175 3.83 3.34 -11.55
CA LEU A 175 3.64 2.64 -10.29
C LEU A 175 3.06 1.25 -10.57
N LEU A 176 3.60 0.23 -9.93
CA LEU A 176 3.03 -1.12 -9.92
C LEU A 176 2.66 -1.49 -8.50
N ILE A 177 1.39 -1.85 -8.30
CA ILE A 177 0.87 -2.33 -7.02
C ILE A 177 0.66 -3.84 -7.15
N VAL A 178 1.40 -4.61 -6.35
CA VAL A 178 1.29 -6.07 -6.29
C VAL A 178 0.45 -6.45 -5.09
N LEU A 179 -0.72 -7.05 -5.32
CA LEU A 179 -1.61 -7.57 -4.29
C LEU A 179 -1.47 -9.09 -4.24
N THR A 180 -0.88 -9.63 -3.18
CA THR A 180 -0.59 -11.07 -3.04
C THR A 180 -0.66 -11.50 -1.58
N ASP A 181 -0.79 -12.80 -1.32
CA ASP A 181 -0.61 -13.37 0.02
C ASP A 181 0.87 -13.63 0.38
N GLY A 182 1.79 -13.35 -0.56
CA GLY A 182 3.22 -13.17 -0.32
C GLY A 182 4.09 -14.40 -0.54
N GLN A 183 3.56 -15.50 -1.10
CA GLN A 183 4.36 -16.69 -1.42
C GLN A 183 4.26 -17.05 -2.90
N SER A 184 5.27 -16.67 -3.69
CA SER A 184 5.33 -17.12 -5.08
C SER A 184 5.76 -18.57 -5.19
N THR A 185 5.27 -19.26 -6.22
CA THR A 185 5.74 -20.60 -6.59
C THR A 185 7.21 -20.60 -7.04
N PHE A 186 7.74 -19.48 -7.56
CA PHE A 186 9.13 -19.37 -8.01
C PHE A 186 9.84 -18.10 -7.50
N PRO A 187 10.15 -18.00 -6.20
CA PRO A 187 10.63 -16.76 -5.58
C PRO A 187 11.90 -16.16 -6.23
N LYS A 188 12.83 -17.01 -6.70
CA LYS A 188 14.04 -16.55 -7.41
C LYS A 188 13.74 -15.91 -8.76
N LEU A 189 12.76 -16.43 -9.50
CA LEU A 189 12.33 -15.84 -10.77
C LEU A 189 11.53 -14.56 -10.52
N THR A 190 10.70 -14.56 -9.49
CA THR A 190 9.95 -13.39 -9.02
C THR A 190 10.89 -12.23 -8.68
N GLN A 191 11.92 -12.48 -7.86
CA GLN A 191 12.94 -11.48 -7.53
C GLN A 191 13.68 -10.98 -8.77
N PHE A 192 14.00 -11.87 -9.71
CA PHE A 192 14.68 -11.51 -10.95
C PHE A 192 13.83 -10.60 -11.85
N GLU A 193 12.56 -10.95 -12.12
CA GLU A 193 11.67 -10.11 -12.94
C GLU A 193 11.32 -8.79 -12.24
N ALA A 194 11.20 -8.79 -10.91
CA ALA A 194 11.02 -7.56 -10.13
C ALA A 194 12.23 -6.63 -10.24
N HIS A 195 13.46 -7.17 -10.24
CA HIS A 195 14.66 -6.37 -10.50
C HIS A 195 14.63 -5.77 -11.92
N LEU A 196 14.33 -6.58 -12.94
CA LEU A 196 14.30 -6.13 -14.33
C LEU A 196 13.30 -4.99 -14.58
N ILE A 197 12.05 -5.13 -14.12
CA ILE A 197 11.03 -4.11 -14.35
C ILE A 197 11.36 -2.79 -13.64
N LYS A 198 12.03 -2.84 -12.48
CA LYS A 198 12.49 -1.63 -11.77
C LYS A 198 13.56 -0.88 -12.57
N VAL A 199 14.57 -1.59 -13.08
CA VAL A 199 15.70 -0.96 -13.79
C VAL A 199 15.38 -0.55 -15.24
N GLU A 200 14.49 -1.27 -15.92
CA GLU A 200 14.14 -1.00 -17.33
C GLU A 200 13.13 0.14 -17.48
N ASN A 201 12.26 0.37 -16.48
CA ASN A 201 11.07 1.22 -16.66
C ASN A 201 11.01 2.44 -15.73
N ASN A 202 12.03 2.68 -14.90
CA ASN A 202 12.05 3.71 -13.85
C ASN A 202 10.72 3.74 -13.07
N LEU A 203 10.37 2.57 -12.55
CA LEU A 203 9.06 2.27 -11.97
C LEU A 203 9.18 2.02 -10.47
N THR A 204 8.18 2.49 -9.73
CA THR A 204 8.00 2.18 -8.30
C THR A 204 7.13 0.93 -8.13
N ILE A 205 7.54 -0.02 -7.30
CA ILE A 205 6.73 -1.18 -6.90
C ILE A 205 6.29 -1.02 -5.45
N ILE A 206 4.97 -1.07 -5.23
CA ILE A 206 4.35 -1.29 -3.92
C ILE A 206 3.96 -2.77 -3.82
N SER A 207 4.39 -3.44 -2.76
CA SER A 207 3.96 -4.81 -2.45
C SER A 207 2.99 -4.80 -1.28
N VAL A 208 1.80 -5.35 -1.48
CA VAL A 208 0.79 -5.54 -0.44
C VAL A 208 0.62 -7.03 -0.19
N GLY A 209 1.11 -7.47 0.96
CA GLY A 209 1.01 -8.84 1.45
C GLY A 209 -0.15 -9.03 2.39
N VAL A 210 -0.97 -10.05 2.17
CA VAL A 210 -2.11 -10.36 3.05
C VAL A 210 -2.04 -11.78 3.59
N SER A 211 -1.44 -11.97 4.77
CA SER A 211 -1.38 -13.25 5.50
C SER A 211 -0.68 -13.08 6.86
N ASP A 212 -0.90 -14.00 7.79
CA ASP A 212 -0.13 -14.16 9.03
C ASP A 212 1.20 -14.91 8.82
N GLN A 213 1.38 -15.55 7.66
CA GLN A 213 2.51 -16.39 7.26
C GLN A 213 3.20 -15.88 5.98
N VAL A 214 3.20 -14.56 5.78
CA VAL A 214 3.84 -13.92 4.63
C VAL A 214 5.36 -14.17 4.64
N ASP A 215 5.94 -14.55 3.49
CA ASP A 215 7.39 -14.45 3.29
C ASP A 215 7.74 -12.96 3.12
N ILE A 216 8.08 -12.34 4.24
CA ILE A 216 8.39 -10.92 4.32
C ILE A 216 9.61 -10.59 3.42
N GLU A 217 10.54 -11.52 3.24
CA GLU A 217 11.72 -11.29 2.39
C GLU A 217 11.36 -11.29 0.91
N GLU A 218 10.42 -12.14 0.48
CA GLU A 218 9.89 -12.08 -0.89
C GLU A 218 9.22 -10.73 -1.15
N LEU A 219 8.31 -10.28 -0.29
CA LEU A 219 7.64 -8.98 -0.48
C LEU A 219 8.62 -7.80 -0.47
N LYS A 220 9.60 -7.80 0.44
CA LYS A 220 10.66 -6.78 0.44
C LYS A 220 11.48 -6.80 -0.85
N SER A 221 11.68 -7.97 -1.46
CA SER A 221 12.41 -8.08 -2.72
C SER A 221 11.63 -7.52 -3.91
N LEU A 222 10.29 -7.61 -3.85
CA LEU A 222 9.37 -7.04 -4.84
C LEU A 222 9.37 -5.52 -4.76
N ALA A 223 9.09 -4.96 -3.58
CA ALA A 223 8.95 -3.53 -3.36
C ALA A 223 10.20 -2.72 -3.78
N THR A 224 10.01 -1.44 -4.09
CA THR A 224 11.13 -0.54 -4.40
C THR A 224 12.00 -0.28 -3.17
N ASP A 225 11.39 -0.04 -2.01
CA ASP A 225 12.06 0.05 -0.73
C ASP A 225 11.14 -0.40 0.42
N ARG A 226 11.58 -0.21 1.67
CA ARG A 226 10.87 -0.67 2.87
C ARG A 226 9.56 0.07 3.14
N ASP A 227 9.43 1.33 2.71
CA ASP A 227 8.21 2.12 2.90
C ASP A 227 7.12 1.74 1.88
N HIS A 228 7.50 0.97 0.85
CA HIS A 228 6.62 0.43 -0.18
C HIS A 228 6.12 -1.00 0.12
N VAL A 229 6.34 -1.51 1.33
CA VAL A 229 5.85 -2.82 1.78
C VAL A 229 4.67 -2.62 2.74
N PHE A 230 3.52 -3.18 2.41
CA PHE A 230 2.32 -3.15 3.24
C PHE A 230 1.94 -4.58 3.63
N LEU A 231 1.98 -4.86 4.93
CA LEU A 231 1.56 -6.15 5.48
C LEU A 231 0.18 -5.99 6.11
N LEU A 232 -0.74 -6.89 5.76
CA LEU A 232 -2.10 -6.96 6.25
C LEU A 232 -2.37 -8.34 6.83
N ASN A 233 -3.08 -8.38 7.96
CA ASN A 233 -3.54 -9.64 8.53
C ASN A 233 -4.80 -10.16 7.82
N SER A 234 -5.48 -9.32 7.05
CA SER A 234 -6.73 -9.64 6.35
C SER A 234 -6.96 -8.68 5.18
N TYR A 235 -7.57 -9.19 4.12
CA TYR A 235 -7.94 -8.40 2.93
C TYR A 235 -8.92 -7.28 3.28
N SER A 236 -9.70 -7.43 4.37
CA SER A 236 -10.62 -6.40 4.86
C SER A 236 -9.94 -5.06 5.18
N TYR A 237 -8.64 -5.07 5.46
CA TYR A 237 -7.85 -3.87 5.77
C TYR A 237 -7.21 -3.22 4.52
N LEU A 238 -7.49 -3.73 3.31
CA LEU A 238 -6.94 -3.15 2.07
C LEU A 238 -7.36 -1.70 1.88
N ASN A 239 -8.64 -1.39 2.10
CA ASN A 239 -9.16 -0.03 1.93
C ASN A 239 -8.52 0.97 2.90
N ASP A 240 -8.15 0.53 4.11
CA ASP A 240 -7.43 1.38 5.09
C ASP A 240 -6.03 1.79 4.60
N LYS A 241 -5.48 1.08 3.60
CA LYS A 241 -4.19 1.42 2.99
C LYS A 241 -4.30 2.35 1.80
N ILE A 242 -5.51 2.66 1.31
CA ILE A 242 -5.69 3.57 0.18
C ILE A 242 -4.94 4.88 0.43
N ASN A 243 -5.18 5.57 1.55
CA ASN A 243 -4.51 6.84 1.85
C ASN A 243 -2.98 6.72 1.92
N LYS A 244 -2.46 5.60 2.45
CA LYS A 244 -1.01 5.42 2.56
C LYS A 244 -0.37 5.09 1.20
N ILE A 245 -1.05 4.31 0.35
CA ILE A 245 -0.63 4.00 -1.03
C ILE A 245 -0.74 5.25 -1.92
N LEU A 246 -1.78 6.05 -1.75
CA LEU A 246 -1.98 7.30 -2.47
C LEU A 246 -0.89 8.32 -2.18
N LYS A 247 -0.42 8.45 -0.93
CA LYS A 247 0.73 9.32 -0.59
C LYS A 247 1.97 8.95 -1.41
N VAL A 248 2.27 7.67 -1.56
CA VAL A 248 3.35 7.22 -2.45
C VAL A 248 3.07 7.57 -3.91
N SER A 249 1.82 7.45 -4.35
CA SER A 249 1.40 7.64 -5.74
C SER A 249 1.39 9.11 -6.19
N CYS A 250 1.33 10.06 -5.25
CA CYS A 250 1.02 11.47 -5.53
C CYS A 250 2.07 12.48 -5.05
N ILE A 251 3.09 12.05 -4.33
CA ILE A 251 4.19 12.90 -3.86
C ILE A 251 5.34 12.85 -4.88
N ASP A 252 5.73 14.04 -5.36
CA ASP A 252 7.14 14.40 -5.59
C ASP A 252 7.45 15.46 -4.53
#